data_AF-A0A8T5LH65-F1
#
_entry.id   AF-A0A8T5LH65-F1
#
_cell.length_a   1.000
_cell.length_b   1.000
_cell.length_c   1.000
_cell.angle_alpha   90.00
_cell.angle_beta   90.00
_cell.angle_gamma   90.00
#
_symmetry.space_group_name_H-M   'P 1'
#
loop_
_entity.id
_entity.type
_entity.pdbx_description
1 polymer ?
#
loop_
_entity_poly.entity_id
_entity_poly.type
_entity_poly.pdbx_seq_one_letter_code
_entity_poly.pdbx_strand_id
1 'polypeptide(L)'
;KWLATVNEDINTVREGIKEKNFTKVGETAEFNSLKMHATMITTKPSIIYWNPATMEIMHAIQAWREEDLESYFTMDAGPNVKVMCMAKDADELKSRLEQLPGVKQAIICKPGDAAKLVDEHLF
;
A
#
# COMPACT_ATOMS: atom_id res chain seq x y z
N LYS A 1 8.80 -16.77 5.51
CA LYS A 1 8.63 -16.64 6.97
C LYS A 1 8.47 -15.15 7.30
N TRP A 2 7.24 -14.64 7.44
CA TRP A 2 6.99 -13.20 7.62
C TRP A 2 7.57 -12.66 8.94
N LEU A 3 7.26 -13.29 10.08
CA LEU A 3 7.73 -12.85 11.40
C LEU A 3 9.26 -12.75 11.52
N ALA A 4 10.00 -13.58 10.78
CA ALA A 4 11.46 -13.58 10.82
C ALA A 4 12.09 -12.33 10.19
N THR A 5 11.37 -11.62 9.32
CA THR A 5 11.89 -10.43 8.61
C THR A 5 11.38 -9.12 9.19
N VAL A 6 10.37 -9.14 10.07
CA VAL A 6 9.67 -7.91 10.53
C VAL A 6 10.64 -6.89 11.14
N ASN A 7 11.57 -7.32 11.99
CA ASN A 7 12.53 -6.40 12.61
C ASN A 7 13.45 -5.73 11.57
N GLU A 8 13.87 -6.48 10.56
CA GLU A 8 14.69 -5.97 9.46
C GLU A 8 13.88 -5.01 8.58
N ASP A 9 12.67 -5.42 8.16
CA ASP A 9 11.77 -4.58 7.36
C ASP A 9 11.48 -3.23 8.06
N ILE A 10 11.24 -3.25 9.37
CA ILE A 10 11.04 -2.03 10.18
C ILE A 10 12.31 -1.15 10.16
N ASN A 11 13.49 -1.73 10.35
CA ASN A 11 14.74 -0.96 10.33
C ASN A 11 14.98 -0.34 8.95
N THR A 12 14.78 -1.10 7.87
CA THR A 12 14.91 -0.63 6.48
C THR A 12 13.95 0.51 6.17
N VAL A 13 12.68 0.40 6.56
CA VAL A 13 11.70 1.48 6.37
C VAL A 13 12.07 2.72 7.19
N ARG A 14 12.50 2.56 8.46
CA ARG A 14 12.93 3.70 9.29
C ARG A 14 14.13 4.44 8.70
N GLU A 15 15.07 3.69 8.14
CA GLU A 15 16.23 4.26 7.44
C GLU A 15 15.78 4.97 6.16
N GLY A 16 14.97 4.32 5.32
CA GLY A 16 14.44 4.93 4.09
C GLY A 16 13.67 6.22 4.35
N ILE A 17 12.87 6.29 5.43
CA ILE A 17 12.20 7.53 5.84
C ILE A 17 13.20 8.62 6.21
N LYS A 18 14.24 8.31 7.01
CA LYS A 18 15.26 9.28 7.41
C LYS A 18 16.05 9.82 6.21
N GLU A 19 16.32 8.96 5.25
CA GLU A 19 17.07 9.27 4.03
C GLU A 19 16.21 9.91 2.94
N LYS A 20 14.89 9.98 3.14
CA LYS A 20 13.90 10.35 2.11
C LYS A 20 14.02 9.47 0.85
N ASN A 21 14.40 8.21 1.04
CA ASN A 21 14.47 7.22 -0.02
C ASN A 21 13.11 6.55 -0.17
N PHE A 22 12.29 7.09 -1.10
CA PHE A 22 10.93 6.61 -1.34
C PHE A 22 10.91 5.17 -1.85
N THR A 23 11.78 4.83 -2.79
CA THR A 23 11.94 3.47 -3.35
C THR A 23 12.13 2.43 -2.24
N LYS A 24 13.08 2.68 -1.33
CA LYS A 24 13.40 1.78 -0.22
C LYS A 24 12.22 1.55 0.73
N VAL A 25 11.45 2.61 1.02
CA VAL A 25 10.22 2.50 1.82
C VAL A 25 9.16 1.70 1.08
N GLY A 26 8.97 2.02 -0.20
CA GLY A 26 7.99 1.40 -1.08
C GLY A 26 8.17 -0.11 -1.24
N GLU A 27 9.35 -0.54 -1.69
CA GLU A 27 9.70 -1.94 -1.91
C GLU A 27 9.56 -2.77 -0.63
N THR A 28 10.03 -2.23 0.49
CA THR A 28 9.98 -2.94 1.77
C THR A 28 8.54 -3.13 2.25
N ALA A 29 7.71 -2.10 2.16
CA ALA A 29 6.31 -2.17 2.56
C ALA A 29 5.50 -3.13 1.67
N GLU A 30 5.71 -3.05 0.35
CA GLU A 30 5.04 -3.93 -0.63
C GLU A 30 5.40 -5.39 -0.38
N PHE A 31 6.69 -5.69 -0.21
CA PHE A 31 7.12 -7.05 0.07
C PHE A 31 6.68 -7.54 1.46
N ASN A 32 6.62 -6.66 2.47
CA ASN A 32 6.06 -7.02 3.78
C ASN A 32 4.57 -7.38 3.68
N SER A 33 3.78 -6.62 2.92
CA SER A 33 2.37 -6.92 2.62
C SER A 33 2.22 -8.30 1.98
N LEU A 34 3.01 -8.61 0.95
CA LEU A 34 3.00 -9.93 0.30
C LEU A 34 3.35 -11.07 1.29
N LYS A 35 4.36 -10.88 2.16
CA LYS A 35 4.72 -11.88 3.18
C LYS A 35 3.57 -12.12 4.18
N MET A 36 2.87 -11.06 4.58
CA MET A 36 1.71 -11.15 5.46
C MET A 36 0.58 -11.94 4.78
N HIS A 37 0.19 -11.56 3.57
CA HIS A 37 -0.88 -12.24 2.83
C HIS A 37 -0.54 -13.69 2.48
N ALA A 38 0.71 -14.01 2.13
CA ALA A 38 1.14 -15.40 1.92
C ALA A 38 0.98 -16.24 3.20
N THR A 39 1.25 -15.66 4.37
CA THR A 39 0.99 -16.33 5.66
C THR A 39 -0.50 -16.59 5.85
N MET A 40 -1.36 -15.62 5.52
CA MET A 40 -2.82 -15.78 5.61
C MET A 40 -3.36 -16.85 4.66
N ILE A 41 -2.91 -16.84 3.40
CA ILE A 41 -3.29 -17.84 2.38
C ILE A 41 -2.92 -19.26 2.82
N THR A 42 -1.81 -19.42 3.53
CA THR A 42 -1.29 -20.72 3.97
C THR A 42 -1.81 -21.20 5.33
N THR A 43 -2.72 -20.46 5.97
CA THR A 43 -3.37 -20.87 7.23
C THR A 43 -4.38 -22.02 7.02
N LYS A 44 -4.83 -22.64 8.13
CA LYS A 44 -5.87 -23.69 8.13
C LYS A 44 -6.95 -23.35 9.17
N PRO A 45 -8.17 -22.95 8.77
CA PRO A 45 -8.62 -22.73 7.39
C PRO A 45 -7.89 -21.56 6.72
N SER A 46 -7.79 -21.59 5.39
CA SER A 46 -7.12 -20.53 4.60
C SER A 46 -7.93 -19.24 4.64
N ILE A 47 -7.21 -18.11 4.66
CA ILE A 47 -7.79 -16.77 4.58
C ILE A 47 -7.26 -16.10 3.32
N ILE A 48 -8.17 -15.76 2.39
CA ILE A 48 -7.86 -15.09 1.13
C ILE A 48 -8.60 -13.76 1.11
N TYR A 49 -7.87 -12.66 1.31
CA TYR A 49 -8.43 -11.31 1.25
C TYR A 49 -8.52 -10.75 -0.18
N TRP A 50 -7.72 -11.30 -1.09
CA TRP A 50 -7.58 -10.80 -2.45
C TRP A 50 -8.79 -11.19 -3.30
N ASN A 51 -9.21 -10.26 -4.16
CA ASN A 51 -10.15 -10.55 -5.24
C ASN A 51 -9.48 -10.28 -6.60
N PRO A 52 -10.15 -10.55 -7.74
CA PRO A 52 -9.57 -10.28 -9.06
C PRO A 52 -9.11 -8.83 -9.23
N ALA A 53 -9.89 -7.84 -8.78
CA ALA A 53 -9.52 -6.44 -8.88
C ALA A 53 -8.27 -6.09 -8.05
N THR A 54 -8.08 -6.71 -6.88
CA THR A 54 -6.85 -6.61 -6.08
C THR A 54 -5.63 -7.01 -6.90
N MET A 55 -5.71 -8.15 -7.61
CA MET A 55 -4.62 -8.64 -8.44
C MET A 55 -4.35 -7.73 -9.65
N GLU A 56 -5.40 -7.25 -10.32
CA GLU A 56 -5.27 -6.29 -11.43
C GLU A 56 -4.57 -5.01 -10.99
N ILE A 57 -4.91 -4.46 -9.83
CA ILE A 57 -4.24 -3.27 -9.28
C ILE A 57 -2.76 -3.56 -8.99
N MET A 58 -2.43 -4.70 -8.39
CA MET A 58 -1.04 -5.07 -8.08
C MET A 58 -0.18 -5.19 -9.35
N HIS A 59 -0.71 -5.83 -10.39
CA HIS A 59 -0.03 -5.93 -11.69
C HIS A 59 0.11 -4.57 -12.37
N ALA A 60 -0.93 -3.73 -12.32
CA ALA A 60 -0.88 -2.39 -12.90
C ALA A 60 0.19 -1.53 -12.22
N ILE A 61 0.29 -1.54 -10.89
CA ILE A 61 1.32 -0.81 -10.13
C ILE A 61 2.73 -1.28 -10.49
N GLN A 62 2.92 -2.59 -10.67
CA GLN A 62 4.19 -3.14 -11.13
C GLN A 62 4.54 -2.66 -12.55
N ALA A 63 3.58 -2.68 -13.48
CA ALA A 63 3.79 -2.19 -14.84
C ALA A 63 4.06 -0.67 -14.89
N TRP A 64 3.30 0.11 -14.13
CA TRP A 64 3.45 1.57 -14.11
C TRP A 64 4.80 2.04 -13.54
N ARG A 65 5.42 1.26 -12.65
CA ARG A 65 6.80 1.55 -12.22
C ARG A 65 7.81 1.51 -13.36
N GLU A 66 7.61 0.64 -14.35
CA GLU A 66 8.44 0.56 -15.56
C GLU A 66 8.16 1.72 -16.53
N GLU A 67 7.07 2.46 -16.33
CA GLU A 67 6.66 3.66 -17.08
C GLU A 67 7.00 4.96 -16.31
N ASP A 68 7.99 4.92 -15.42
CA ASP A 68 8.42 6.05 -14.57
C ASP A 68 7.35 6.58 -13.58
N LEU A 69 6.24 5.85 -13.38
CA LEU A 69 5.21 6.18 -12.39
C LEU A 69 5.48 5.40 -11.09
N GLU A 70 6.47 5.88 -10.34
CA GLU A 70 6.97 5.24 -9.12
C GLU A 70 5.87 5.09 -8.06
N SER A 71 5.39 3.85 -7.88
CA SER A 71 4.29 3.52 -6.99
C SER A 71 4.42 2.12 -6.40
N TYR A 72 3.89 1.94 -5.20
CA TYR A 72 3.97 0.70 -4.45
C TYR A 72 2.64 0.42 -3.75
N PHE A 73 2.30 -0.84 -3.54
CA PHE A 73 1.04 -1.19 -2.84
C PHE A 73 1.26 -1.74 -1.44
N THR A 74 0.24 -1.56 -0.59
CA THR A 74 0.07 -2.30 0.65
C THR A 74 -1.42 -2.58 0.89
N MET A 75 -1.72 -3.50 1.80
CA MET A 75 -3.07 -3.95 2.07
C MET A 75 -3.20 -4.52 3.49
N ASP A 76 -4.42 -4.46 4.03
CA ASP A 76 -4.76 -4.99 5.35
C ASP A 76 -5.63 -6.25 5.19
N ALA A 77 -6.51 -6.52 6.15
CA ALA A 77 -7.47 -7.61 6.12
C ALA A 77 -8.69 -7.34 5.22
N GLY A 78 -8.47 -7.17 3.92
CA GLY A 78 -9.53 -7.00 2.92
C GLY A 78 -9.00 -6.68 1.52
N PRO A 79 -9.86 -6.59 0.49
CA PRO A 79 -9.43 -6.44 -0.90
C PRO A 79 -9.02 -5.00 -1.28
N ASN A 80 -9.13 -4.04 -0.35
CA ASN A 80 -8.83 -2.63 -0.60
C ASN A 80 -7.32 -2.39 -0.61
N VAL A 81 -6.80 -2.05 -1.78
CA VAL A 81 -5.38 -1.71 -2.01
C VAL A 81 -5.13 -0.25 -1.62
N LYS A 82 -4.04 -0.01 -0.88
CA LYS A 82 -3.50 1.32 -0.62
C LYS A 82 -2.26 1.49 -1.49
N VAL A 83 -2.21 2.58 -2.24
CA VAL A 83 -1.09 2.87 -3.14
C VAL A 83 -0.27 4.01 -2.55
N MET A 84 1.02 3.78 -2.34
CA MET A 84 1.98 4.79 -1.96
C MET A 84 2.59 5.39 -3.23
N CYS A 85 2.68 6.72 -3.28
CA CYS A 85 3.23 7.47 -4.40
C CYS A 85 3.77 8.82 -3.92
N MET A 86 4.54 9.48 -4.79
CA MET A 86 4.92 10.87 -4.57
C MET A 86 3.75 11.80 -4.89
N ALA A 87 3.68 12.95 -4.22
CA ALA A 87 2.56 13.87 -4.36
C ALA A 87 2.36 14.38 -5.80
N LYS A 88 3.44 14.45 -6.59
CA LYS A 88 3.41 14.84 -8.02
C LYS A 88 2.65 13.82 -8.90
N ASP A 89 2.56 12.58 -8.46
CA ASP A 89 2.03 11.45 -9.26
C ASP A 89 0.61 11.05 -8.82
N ALA A 90 0.10 11.64 -7.74
CA ALA A 90 -1.15 11.22 -7.09
C ALA A 90 -2.39 11.35 -7.99
N ASP A 91 -2.51 12.44 -8.76
CA ASP A 91 -3.65 12.67 -9.64
C ASP A 91 -3.63 11.72 -10.85
N GLU A 92 -2.44 11.47 -11.41
CA GLU A 92 -2.28 10.51 -12.51
C GLU A 92 -2.61 9.09 -12.05
N LEU A 93 -2.07 8.66 -10.91
CA LEU A 93 -2.39 7.34 -10.33
C LEU A 93 -3.87 7.20 -10.02
N LYS A 94 -4.52 8.22 -9.45
CA LYS A 94 -5.96 8.20 -9.21
C LYS A 94 -6.72 7.96 -10.51
N SER A 95 -6.39 8.72 -11.55
CA SER A 95 -7.03 8.61 -12.87
C SER A 95 -6.85 7.21 -13.48
N ARG A 96 -5.63 6.66 -13.45
CA ARG A 96 -5.34 5.32 -13.97
C ARG A 96 -6.01 4.22 -13.16
N LEU A 97 -6.00 4.31 -11.83
CA LEU A 97 -6.67 3.36 -10.93
C LEU A 97 -8.18 3.31 -11.16
N GLU A 98 -8.83 4.46 -11.34
CA GLU A 98 -10.29 4.53 -11.58
C GLU A 98 -10.71 3.95 -12.94
N GLN A 99 -9.77 3.76 -13.87
CA GLN A 99 -10.00 3.08 -15.14
C GLN A 99 -9.89 1.55 -15.03
N LEU A 100 -9.34 1.02 -13.94
CA LEU A 100 -9.19 -0.43 -13.78
C LEU A 100 -10.53 -1.10 -13.45
N PRO A 101 -10.86 -2.24 -14.09
CA PRO A 101 -12.08 -2.98 -13.79
C PRO A 101 -12.19 -3.37 -12.31
N GLY A 102 -13.33 -3.08 -11.70
CA GLY A 102 -13.62 -3.42 -10.30
C GLY A 102 -13.17 -2.38 -9.28
N VAL A 103 -12.43 -1.34 -9.69
CA VAL A 103 -12.18 -0.16 -8.85
C VAL A 103 -13.45 0.70 -8.82
N LYS A 104 -14.02 0.90 -7.62
CA LYS A 104 -15.21 1.73 -7.43
C LYS A 104 -14.87 3.21 -7.26
N GLN A 105 -13.75 3.48 -6.60
CA GLN A 105 -13.31 4.82 -6.24
C GLN A 105 -11.83 4.76 -5.84
N ALA A 106 -11.07 5.80 -6.18
CA ALA A 106 -9.76 6.06 -5.58
C ALA A 106 -9.81 7.36 -4.76
N ILE A 107 -9.32 7.31 -3.52
CA ILE A 107 -9.30 8.45 -2.60
C ILE A 107 -7.84 8.85 -2.37
N ILE A 108 -7.50 10.09 -2.70
CA ILE A 108 -6.17 10.64 -2.42
C ILE A 108 -6.10 11.03 -0.95
N CYS A 109 -5.18 10.39 -0.23
CA CYS A 109 -4.83 10.71 1.15
C CYS A 109 -3.38 11.21 1.23
N LYS A 110 -3.08 12.01 2.26
CA LYS A 110 -1.73 12.51 2.54
C LYS A 110 -1.37 12.18 3.99
N PRO A 111 -0.08 12.12 4.36
CA PRO A 111 0.32 12.09 5.76
C PRO A 111 -0.37 13.23 6.52
N GLY A 112 -1.09 12.87 7.58
CA GLY A 112 -1.83 13.81 8.40
C GLY A 112 -1.07 14.21 9.67
N ASP A 113 -1.59 15.23 10.35
CA ASP A 113 -1.09 15.65 11.65
C ASP A 113 -1.45 14.64 12.76
N ALA A 114 -0.86 14.84 13.93
CA ALA A 114 -1.23 14.11 15.14
C ALA A 114 -2.69 14.39 15.55
N ALA A 115 -3.24 13.50 16.40
CA ALA A 115 -4.54 13.71 17.01
C ALA A 115 -4.58 15.03 17.79
N LYS A 116 -5.71 15.75 17.70
CA LYS A 116 -5.94 17.04 18.36
C LYS A 116 -7.26 17.05 19.10
N LEU A 117 -7.31 17.80 20.20
CA LEU A 117 -8.57 18.12 20.88
C LEU A 117 -9.34 19.13 20.03
N VAL A 118 -10.66 19.00 20.02
CA VAL A 118 -11.58 19.90 19.32
C VAL A 118 -12.62 20.39 20.32
N ASP A 119 -12.97 21.67 20.24
CA ASP A 119 -13.95 22.29 21.16
C ASP A 119 -15.39 21.89 20.82
N GLU A 120 -15.64 21.54 19.55
CA GLU A 120 -16.93 21.07 19.08
C GLU A 120 -17.00 19.54 19.14
N HIS A 121 -17.97 19.02 19.90
CA HIS A 121 -18.31 17.61 19.88
C HIS A 121 -19.38 17.32 18.81
N LEU A 122 -19.38 16.09 18.29
CA LEU A 122 -20.33 15.62 17.27
C LEU A 122 -21.79 15.47 17.78
N PHE A 123 -22.07 15.74 19.06
CA PHE A 123 -23.38 15.57 19.70
C PHE A 123 -23.79 16.74 20.59
#